data_AF-A0A0G1CS51-F1
#
_entry.id   AF-A0A0G1CS51-F1
#
_cell.length_a   1.000
_cell.length_b   1.000
_cell.length_c   1.000
_cell.angle_alpha   90.00
_cell.angle_beta   90.00
_cell.angle_gamma   90.00
#
_symmetry.space_group_name_H-M   'P 1'
#
loop_
_entity.id
_entity.type
_entity.pdbx_description
1 polymer ?
#
loop_
_entity_poly.entity_id
_entity_poly.type
_entity_poly.pdbx_seq_one_letter_code
_entity_poly.pdbx_strand_id
1 'polypeptide(L)' 'MLIEGELMDIGVTAVCNYTKGHVDVAFDEEKIREKEIAGVIERLGYTVDRIR' A
#
# COMPACT_ATOMS: atom_id res chain seq x y z
N MET A 1 9.45 -7.83 3.70
CA MET A 1 8.06 -8.00 3.24
C MET A 1 7.91 -7.15 1.99
N LEU A 2 7.48 -7.74 0.86
CA LEU A 2 7.66 -7.15 -0.47
C LEU A 2 6.80 -5.89 -0.67
N ILE A 3 5.55 -5.90 -0.19
CA ILE A 3 4.64 -4.73 -0.27
C ILE A 3 5.10 -3.59 0.65
N GLU A 4 5.46 -3.87 1.90
CA GLU A 4 5.81 -2.81 2.87
C GLU A 4 7.06 -2.03 2.46
N GLY A 5 8.06 -2.71 1.89
CA GLY A 5 9.27 -2.04 1.39
C GLY A 5 8.96 -1.07 0.25
N GLU A 6 8.21 -1.53 -0.76
CA GLU A 6 7.87 -0.72 -1.94
C GLU A 6 6.96 0.46 -1.58
N LEU A 7 6.08 0.29 -0.59
CA LEU A 7 5.26 1.37 -0.05
C LEU A 7 6.11 2.36 0.78
N MET A 8 7.06 1.86 1.56
CA MET A 8 7.96 2.72 2.33
C MET A 8 8.85 3.59 1.43
N ASP A 9 9.29 3.08 0.29
CA ASP A 9 10.11 3.80 -0.68
C ASP A 9 9.41 5.04 -1.27
N ILE A 10 8.07 5.04 -1.31
CA ILE A 10 7.27 6.20 -1.70
C ILE A 10 6.78 7.04 -0.52
N GLY A 11 7.17 6.71 0.71
CA GLY A 11 6.80 7.45 1.93
C GLY A 11 5.52 6.98 2.61
N VAL A 12 5.03 5.78 2.28
CA VAL A 12 3.85 5.17 2.90
C VAL A 12 4.29 4.18 3.98
N THR A 13 3.78 4.33 5.20
CA THR A 13 3.95 3.30 6.24
C THR A 13 2.88 2.24 6.03
N ALA A 14 3.27 0.97 5.97
CA ALA A 14 2.33 -0.13 5.75
C ALA A 14 2.49 -1.21 6.84
N VAL A 15 1.38 -1.81 7.24
CA VAL A 15 1.31 -2.96 8.15
C VAL A 15 0.50 -4.06 7.48
N CYS A 16 1.17 -5.15 7.10
CA CYS A 16 0.52 -6.26 6.42
C CYS A 16 -0.10 -7.27 7.39
N ASN A 17 -1.38 -7.57 7.22
CA ASN A 17 -2.06 -8.69 7.87
C ASN A 17 -2.35 -9.81 6.85
N TYR A 18 -1.38 -10.70 6.66
CA TYR A 18 -1.48 -11.80 5.69
C TYR A 18 -2.59 -12.80 6.01
N THR A 19 -2.91 -13.01 7.29
CA THR A 19 -4.00 -13.92 7.71
C THR A 19 -5.36 -13.39 7.27
N LYS A 20 -5.56 -12.07 7.27
CA LYS A 20 -6.79 -11.41 6.83
C LYS A 20 -6.76 -10.98 5.36
N GLY A 21 -5.58 -10.99 4.72
CA GLY A 21 -5.39 -10.48 3.36
C GLY A 21 -5.54 -8.96 3.24
N HIS A 22 -5.29 -8.22 4.32
CA HIS A 22 -5.47 -6.77 4.39
C HIS A 22 -4.13 -6.09 4.67
N VAL A 23 -3.96 -4.87 4.18
CA VAL A 23 -2.81 -4.00 4.48
C VAL A 23 -3.35 -2.67 4.99
N ASP A 24 -2.95 -2.30 6.20
CA ASP A 24 -3.23 -0.97 6.74
C ASP A 24 -2.10 -0.04 6.30
N VAL A 25 -2.45 1.11 5.72
CA VAL A 25 -1.48 2.10 5.22
C VAL A 25 -1.69 3.45 5.91
N ALA A 26 -0.59 4.15 6.18
CA ALA A 26 -0.58 5.52 6.67
C ALA A 26 0.32 6.35 5.76
N PHE A 27 -0.24 7.44 5.22
CA PHE A 27 0.43 8.31 4.26
C PHE A 27 -0.08 9.74 4.39
N ASP A 28 0.69 10.67 3.84
CA ASP A 28 0.34 12.09 3.78
C ASP A 28 -0.47 12.35 2.50
N GLU A 29 -1.77 12.63 2.63
CA GLU A 29 -2.68 12.87 1.50
C GLU A 29 -2.32 14.10 0.66
N GLU A 30 -1.56 15.05 1.21
CA GLU A 30 -1.07 16.21 0.44
C GLU A 30 0.07 15.83 -0.51
N LYS A 31 0.77 14.72 -0.21
CA LYS A 31 1.96 14.27 -0.96
C LYS A 31 1.69 13.03 -1.82
N ILE A 32 0.86 12.12 -1.34
CA ILE A 32 0.65 10.80 -1.95
C ILE A 32 -0.84 10.60 -2.17
N ARG A 33 -1.21 10.19 -3.37
CA ARG A 33 -2.60 9.85 -3.69
C ARG A 33 -2.82 8.35 -3.61
N GLU A 34 -4.03 7.95 -3.21
CA GLU A 34 -4.45 6.55 -3.14
C GLU A 34 -4.17 5.76 -4.42
N LYS A 35 -4.31 6.39 -5.60
CA LYS A 35 -3.99 5.78 -6.90
C LYS A 35 -2.53 5.36 -7.05
N GLU A 36 -1.60 6.05 -6.38
CA GLU A 36 -0.17 5.77 -6.44
C GLU A 36 0.14 4.54 -5.59
N ILE A 37 -0.49 4.45 -4.41
CA ILE A 37 -0.46 3.28 -3.54
C ILE A 37 -1.02 2.06 -4.28
N ALA A 38 -2.19 2.21 -4.90
CA ALA A 38 -2.80 1.14 -5.69
C ALA A 38 -1.89 0.70 -6.85
N GLY A 39 -1.30 1.64 -7.58
CA GLY A 39 -0.39 1.35 -8.68
C GLY A 39 0.87 0.58 -8.26
N VAL A 40 1.44 0.87 -7.08
CA VAL A 40 2.54 0.08 -6.52
C VAL A 40 2.07 -1.34 -6.21
N ILE A 41 0.94 -1.49 -5.52
CA ILE A 41 0.40 -2.81 -5.13
C ILE A 41 0.08 -3.68 -6.36
N GLU A 42 -0.54 -3.09 -7.39
CA GLU A 42 -0.87 -3.78 -8.64
C GLU A 42 0.37 -4.21 -9.43
N ARG A 43 1.41 -3.37 -9.47
CA ARG A 43 2.70 -3.71 -10.12
C ARG A 43 3.39 -4.91 -9.48
N LEU A 44 3.13 -5.15 -8.20
CA LEU A 44 3.64 -6.31 -7.47
C LEU A 44 2.79 -7.57 -7.69
N GLY A 45 1.71 -7.48 -8.48
CA GLY A 45 0.83 -8.60 -8.82
C GLY A 45 -0.32 -8.83 -7.84
N TYR A 46 -0.60 -7.87 -6.96
CA TYR A 46 -1.74 -7.93 -6.04
C TYR A 46 -2.92 -7.10 -6.57
N THR A 47 -4.10 -7.26 -5.96
CA THR A 47 -5.30 -6.50 -6.33
C THR A 47 -5.79 -5.72 -5.12
N VAL A 48 -6.12 -4.44 -5.33
CA VAL A 48 -6.68 -3.58 -4.29
C VAL A 48 -8.19 -3.56 -4.43
N ASP A 49 -8.90 -4.12 -3.43
CA ASP A 49 -10.37 -4.11 -3.39
C ASP A 49 -10.90 -2.77 -2.88
N ARG A 50 -10.26 -2.21 -1.83
CA ARG A 50 -10.66 -0.94 -1.22
C ARG A 50 -9.52 -0.29 -0.43
N ILE A 51 -9.39 1.03 -0.57
CA ILE A 51 -8.57 1.88 0.31
C ILE A 51 -9.54 2.63 1.23
N ARG A 52 -9.23 2.69 2.53
CA ARG A 52 -10.08 3.26 3.58
C ARG A 52 -9.24 4.03 4.59
#